data_AF-A0A423PQS4-F1
#
_entry.id   AF-A0A423PQS4-F1
#
_cell.length_a   1.000
_cell.length_b   1.000
_cell.length_c   1.000
_cell.angle_alpha   90.00
_cell.angle_beta   90.00
_cell.angle_gamma   90.00
#
_symmetry.space_group_name_H-M   'P 1'
#
loop_
_entity.id
_entity.type
_entity.pdbx_description
1 polymer ?
#
loop_
_entity_poly.entity_id
_entity_poly.type
_entity_poly.pdbx_seq_one_letter_code
_entity_poly.pdbx_strand_id
1 'polypeptide(L)'
;MVGTAANATPAVTESNTDAIRAEIKERCQDEMGDYGDSMVLTCMKEDWKAAQTLFNYREEHPSVTQRCMREMRDYGFTMVETCVEQDASAQSEIDNW
;
A
#
# COMPACT_ATOMS: atom_id res chain seq x y z
N MET A 1 -4.05 39.45 5.61
CA MET A 1 -3.03 38.76 4.80
C MET A 1 -3.12 37.28 5.13
N VAL A 2 -3.30 36.47 4.10
CA VAL A 2 -3.57 35.02 4.16
C VAL A 2 -2.32 34.30 4.63
N GLY A 3 -2.41 33.56 5.75
CA GLY A 3 -1.40 32.61 6.18
C GLY A 3 -1.86 31.22 5.78
N THR A 4 -1.38 30.75 4.65
CA THR A 4 -1.72 29.48 4.01
C THR A 4 -1.44 28.30 4.95
N ALA A 5 -2.46 27.48 5.22
CA ALA A 5 -2.27 26.19 5.86
C ALA A 5 -1.49 25.29 4.87
N ALA A 6 -0.23 25.02 5.17
CA ALA A 6 0.54 24.02 4.45
C ALA A 6 -0.07 22.64 4.78
N ASN A 7 -0.79 22.07 3.81
CA ASN A 7 -1.13 20.65 3.81
C ASN A 7 0.18 19.87 3.79
N ALA A 8 0.59 19.37 4.96
CA ALA A 8 1.72 18.47 5.06
C ALA A 8 1.32 17.14 4.40
N THR A 9 1.86 16.89 3.21
CA THR A 9 2.00 15.53 2.67
C THR A 9 2.61 14.68 3.79
N PRO A 10 2.06 13.51 4.13
CA PRO A 10 2.68 12.69 5.16
C PRO A 10 3.97 12.13 4.57
N ALA A 11 5.08 12.80 4.87
CA ALA A 11 6.41 12.28 4.66
C ALA A 11 6.49 10.91 5.38
N VAL A 12 7.01 9.91 4.69
CA VAL A 12 7.30 8.60 5.28
C VAL A 12 8.31 8.84 6.41
N THR A 13 7.85 8.80 7.65
CA THR A 13 8.73 8.88 8.81
C THR A 13 9.33 7.50 9.08
N GLU A 14 10.50 7.48 9.72
CA GLU A 14 11.13 6.25 10.19
C GLU A 14 10.16 5.43 11.06
N SER A 15 9.41 6.11 11.94
CA SER A 15 8.37 5.50 12.78
C SER A 15 7.22 4.86 11.97
N ASN A 16 6.83 5.43 10.83
CA ASN A 16 5.79 4.84 9.98
C ASN A 16 6.34 3.64 9.20
N THR A 17 7.62 3.70 8.81
CA THR A 17 8.31 2.59 8.13
C THR A 17 8.40 1.37 9.03
N ASP A 18 8.80 1.55 10.29
CA ASP A 18 8.92 0.45 11.24
C ASP A 18 7.57 -0.16 11.57
N ALA A 19 6.53 0.66 11.73
CA ALA A 19 5.16 0.19 11.93
C ALA A 19 4.67 -0.68 10.76
N ILE A 20 4.88 -0.23 9.52
CA ILE A 20 4.50 -0.98 8.31
C ILE A 20 5.28 -2.30 8.23
N ARG A 21 6.59 -2.30 8.51
CA ARG A 21 7.39 -3.54 8.51
C ARG A 21 6.95 -4.52 9.59
N ALA A 22 6.56 -4.02 10.77
CA ALA A 22 6.04 -4.85 11.85
C ALA A 22 4.71 -5.50 11.47
N GLU A 23 3.78 -4.72 10.92
CA GLU A 23 2.49 -5.21 10.38
C GLU A 23 2.69 -6.29 9.30
N ILE A 24 3.56 -6.02 8.31
CA ILE A 24 3.87 -6.99 7.25
C ILE A 24 4.45 -8.28 7.84
N LYS A 25 5.39 -8.16 8.79
CA LYS A 25 6.01 -9.31 9.42
C LYS A 25 4.98 -10.14 10.17
N GLU A 26 4.15 -9.52 11.00
CA GLU A 26 3.11 -10.20 11.79
C GLU A 26 2.16 -10.97 10.87
N ARG A 27 1.59 -10.31 9.86
CA ARG A 27 0.65 -10.96 8.94
C ARG A 27 1.30 -12.10 8.15
N CYS A 28 2.47 -11.88 7.56
CA CYS A 28 3.15 -12.92 6.80
C CYS A 28 3.56 -14.12 7.68
N GLN A 29 3.87 -13.90 8.95
CA GLN A 29 4.13 -15.00 9.88
C GLN A 29 2.85 -15.80 10.20
N ASP A 30 1.72 -15.11 10.37
CA ASP A 30 0.42 -15.75 10.62
C ASP A 30 -0.07 -16.53 9.39
N GLU A 31 -0.03 -15.92 8.20
CA GLU A 31 -0.58 -16.52 6.97
C GLU A 31 0.34 -17.58 6.36
N MET A 32 1.65 -17.38 6.42
CA MET A 32 2.63 -18.20 5.69
C MET A 32 3.49 -19.10 6.59
N GLY A 33 3.34 -18.99 7.91
CA GLY A 33 4.20 -19.68 8.89
C GLY A 33 4.20 -21.21 8.72
N ASP A 34 3.03 -21.80 8.45
CA ASP A 34 2.88 -23.24 8.26
C ASP A 34 3.54 -23.76 6.97
N TYR A 35 3.84 -22.88 6.03
CA TYR A 35 4.50 -23.21 4.76
C TYR A 35 6.04 -23.05 4.84
N GLY A 36 6.56 -22.56 5.96
CA GLY A 36 7.99 -22.45 6.26
C GLY A 36 8.61 -21.07 6.00
N ASP A 37 9.78 -20.84 6.59
CA ASP A 37 10.46 -19.53 6.63
C ASP A 37 10.71 -18.91 5.25
N SER A 38 10.95 -19.73 4.21
CA SER A 38 11.15 -19.21 2.85
C SER A 38 9.89 -18.57 2.28
N MET A 39 8.70 -19.10 2.62
CA MET A 39 7.42 -18.55 2.18
C MET A 39 7.11 -17.26 2.94
N VAL A 40 7.34 -17.25 4.25
CA VAL A 40 7.21 -16.05 5.10
C VAL A 40 8.10 -14.92 4.57
N LEU A 41 9.38 -15.19 4.31
CA LEU A 41 10.32 -14.20 3.79
C LEU A 41 9.91 -13.67 2.41
N THR A 42 9.33 -14.52 1.55
CA THR A 42 8.85 -14.12 0.23
C THR A 42 7.66 -13.16 0.36
N CYS A 43 6.65 -13.54 1.16
CA CYS A 43 5.52 -12.68 1.50
C CYS A 43 5.98 -11.32 2.03
N MET A 44 6.91 -11.29 3.00
CA MET A 44 7.40 -10.04 3.58
C MET A 44 8.08 -9.13 2.55
N LYS A 45 8.85 -9.72 1.62
CA LYS A 45 9.55 -8.96 0.57
C LYS A 45 8.59 -8.37 -0.45
N GLU A 46 7.60 -9.15 -0.87
CA GLU A 46 6.59 -8.72 -1.83
C GLU A 46 5.74 -7.60 -1.25
N ASP A 47 5.22 -7.78 -0.04
CA ASP A 47 4.41 -6.77 0.62
C ASP A 47 5.17 -5.48 0.93
N TRP A 48 6.44 -5.59 1.32
CA TRP A 48 7.28 -4.41 1.55
C TRP A 48 7.56 -3.66 0.24
N LYS A 49 7.72 -4.37 -0.88
CA LYS A 49 7.86 -3.74 -2.20
C LYS A 49 6.57 -3.03 -2.60
N ALA A 50 5.42 -3.69 -2.45
CA ALA A 50 4.11 -3.13 -2.75
C ALA A 50 3.81 -1.88 -1.91
N ALA A 51 4.11 -1.91 -0.61
CA ALA A 51 3.98 -0.76 0.27
C ALA A 51 4.81 0.45 -0.21
N GLN A 52 6.00 0.20 -0.76
CA GLN A 52 6.83 1.25 -1.34
C GLN A 52 6.23 1.80 -2.65
N THR A 53 5.70 0.95 -3.53
CA THR A 53 5.02 1.38 -4.77
C THR A 53 3.82 2.27 -4.46
N LEU A 54 3.02 1.89 -3.45
CA LEU A 54 1.82 2.60 -3.06
C LEU A 54 2.06 4.05 -2.61
N PHE A 55 3.28 4.41 -2.20
CA PHE A 55 3.61 5.82 -1.96
C PHE A 55 3.51 6.67 -3.22
N ASN A 56 3.98 6.16 -4.36
CA ASN A 56 3.87 6.87 -5.64
C ASN A 56 2.42 6.90 -6.12
N TYR A 57 1.71 5.78 -6.04
CA TYR A 57 0.30 5.73 -6.44
C TYR A 57 -0.61 6.62 -5.60
N ARG A 58 -0.25 6.90 -4.35
CA ARG A 58 -0.99 7.87 -3.54
C ARG A 58 -0.94 9.28 -4.13
N GLU A 59 0.14 9.65 -4.81
CA GLU A 59 0.27 10.95 -5.48
C GLU A 59 -0.44 10.94 -6.84
N GLU A 60 -0.29 9.87 -7.61
CA GLU A 60 -0.84 9.73 -8.97
C GLU A 60 -2.36 9.46 -8.97
N HIS A 61 -2.83 8.60 -8.06
CA HIS A 61 -4.20 8.09 -7.98
C HIS A 61 -4.73 8.15 -6.53
N PRO A 62 -4.86 9.34 -5.92
CA PRO A 62 -5.13 9.48 -4.48
C PRO A 62 -6.46 8.86 -4.03
N SER A 63 -7.53 9.03 -4.81
CA SER A 63 -8.86 8.50 -4.47
C SER A 63 -8.94 6.98 -4.59
N VAL A 64 -8.37 6.43 -5.68
CA VAL A 64 -8.26 4.98 -5.90
C VAL A 64 -7.40 4.34 -4.82
N THR A 65 -6.22 4.90 -4.56
CA THR A 65 -5.31 4.41 -3.52
C THR A 65 -5.96 4.43 -2.15
N GLN A 66 -6.65 5.52 -1.78
CA GLN A 66 -7.36 5.58 -0.50
C GLN A 66 -8.47 4.53 -0.39
N ARG A 67 -9.22 4.29 -1.48
CA ARG A 67 -10.28 3.28 -1.51
C ARG A 67 -9.68 1.88 -1.36
N CYS A 68 -8.69 1.52 -2.17
CA CYS A 68 -8.04 0.20 -2.13
C CYS A 68 -7.35 -0.05 -0.78
N MET A 69 -6.70 0.95 -0.18
CA MET A 69 -6.14 0.86 1.17
C MET A 69 -7.20 0.56 2.24
N ARG A 70 -8.44 1.02 2.06
CA ARG A 70 -9.53 0.76 3.01
C ARG A 70 -10.11 -0.64 2.84
N GLU A 71 -10.31 -1.08 1.59
CA GLU A 71 -11.01 -2.35 1.31
C GLU A 71 -10.07 -3.57 1.33
N MET A 72 -8.78 -3.39 0.99
CA MET A 72 -7.89 -4.51 0.68
C MET A 72 -6.72 -4.68 1.65
N ARG A 73 -6.47 -3.73 2.56
CA ARG A 73 -5.26 -3.74 3.41
C ARG A 73 -5.15 -4.95 4.32
N ASP A 74 -6.27 -5.48 4.79
CA ASP A 74 -6.29 -6.68 5.64
C ASP A 74 -5.77 -7.93 4.90
N TYR A 75 -5.80 -7.93 3.56
CA TYR A 75 -5.21 -8.99 2.72
C TYR A 75 -3.75 -8.71 2.33
N GLY A 76 -3.23 -7.55 2.70
CA GLY A 76 -1.86 -7.14 2.48
C GLY A 76 -1.60 -6.12 1.38
N PHE A 77 -0.41 -5.55 1.42
CA PHE A 77 -0.02 -4.45 0.54
C PHE A 77 0.06 -4.88 -0.92
N THR A 78 0.42 -6.14 -1.20
CA THR A 78 0.40 -6.69 -2.57
C THR A 78 -1.01 -6.71 -3.15
N MET A 79 -2.03 -7.01 -2.32
CA MET A 79 -3.43 -6.97 -2.74
C MET A 79 -3.93 -5.53 -2.94
N VAL A 80 -3.46 -4.60 -2.12
CA VAL A 80 -3.75 -3.18 -2.31
C VAL A 80 -3.13 -2.66 -3.60
N GLU A 81 -1.85 -2.94 -3.88
CA GLU A 81 -1.16 -2.55 -5.12
C GLU A 81 -1.93 -3.05 -6.35
N THR A 82 -2.28 -4.33 -6.37
CA THR A 82 -3.08 -4.94 -7.44
C THR A 82 -4.43 -4.23 -7.61
N CYS A 83 -5.14 -3.92 -6.51
CA CYS A 83 -6.39 -3.17 -6.56
C CYS A 83 -6.21 -1.79 -7.17
N VAL A 84 -5.13 -1.08 -6.81
CA VAL A 84 -4.87 0.27 -7.32
C VAL A 84 -4.55 0.26 -8.81
N GLU A 85 -3.75 -0.69 -9.28
CA GLU A 85 -3.43 -0.85 -10.69
C GLU A 85 -4.70 -1.10 -11.53
N GLN A 86 -5.55 -2.03 -11.09
CA GLN A 86 -6.79 -2.41 -11.79
C GLN A 86 -7.82 -1.27 -11.76
N ASP A 87 -8.19 -0.85 -10.55
CA ASP A 87 -8.44 0.54 -10.17
C ASP A 87 -8.34 1.65 -11.22
N ALA A 88 -7.11 2.15 -11.31
CA ALA A 88 -6.71 3.28 -12.10
C ALA A 88 -6.79 2.99 -13.60
N SER A 89 -6.48 1.75 -14.03
CA SER A 89 -6.64 1.35 -15.43
C SER A 89 -8.09 1.42 -15.86
N ALA A 90 -9.02 0.87 -15.07
CA ALA A 90 -10.45 0.91 -15.37
C ALA A 90 -10.98 2.34 -15.39
N GLN A 91 -10.54 3.19 -14.45
CA GLN A 91 -10.90 4.60 -14.46
C GLN A 91 -10.46 5.31 -15.75
N SER A 92 -9.23 5.08 -16.19
CA SER A 92 -8.70 5.64 -17.44
C SER A 92 -9.49 5.18 -18.66
N GLU A 93 -9.88 3.90 -18.72
CA GLU A 93 -10.72 3.37 -19.81
C GLU A 93 -12.11 4.02 -19.84
N ILE A 94 -12.73 4.23 -18.67
CA ILE A 94 -14.03 4.88 -18.55
C ILE A 94 -13.97 6.35 -18.99
N ASP A 95 -12.91 7.08 -18.61
CA ASP A 95 -12.75 8.49 -18.95
C ASP A 95 -12.52 8.72 -20.46
N ASN A 96 -12.04 7.70 -21.18
CA ASN A 96 -11.74 7.74 -22.61
C ASN A 96 -12.80 7.04 -23.49
N TRP A 97 -13.99 6.76 -22.95
CA TRP A 97 -15.08 6.09 -23.66
C TRP A 97 -15.80 6.99 -24.67
#